data_AF-A0A1X3GSW8-F1
#
_entry.id   AF-A0A1X3GSW8-F1
#
_cell.length_a   1.000
_cell.length_b   1.000
_cell.length_c   1.000
_cell.angle_alpha   90.00
_cell.angle_beta   90.00
_cell.angle_gamma   90.00
#
_symmetry.space_group_name_H-M   'P 1'
#
loop_
_entity.id
_entity.type
_entity.pdbx_description
1 polymer ?
#
loop_
_entity_poly.entity_id
_entity_poly.type
_entity_poly.pdbx_seq_one_letter_code
_entity_poly.pdbx_strand_id
1 'polypeptide(L)' 'MSKAMELIVAGYVRGKDRRALRELLAHRRKTLGELQAVSGIDPANAIQAVQDELVIIEAGLEELKPPPGSVPENEWS' A
#
# COMPACT_ATOMS: atom_id res chain seq x y z
N MET A 1 -7.46 10.42 -7.19
CA MET A 1 -7.81 8.98 -7.09
C MET A 1 -7.72 8.43 -5.65
N SER A 2 -7.25 9.20 -4.67
CA SER A 2 -7.05 8.75 -3.28
C SER A 2 -8.29 8.14 -2.60
N LYS A 3 -9.49 8.68 -2.83
CA LYS A 3 -10.69 8.25 -2.07
C LYS A 3 -11.11 6.79 -2.31
N ALA A 4 -10.93 6.28 -3.52
CA ALA A 4 -11.23 4.88 -3.80
C ALA A 4 -10.23 3.95 -3.09
N MET A 5 -8.94 4.30 -3.12
CA MET A 5 -7.90 3.54 -2.43
C MET A 5 -8.12 3.51 -0.91
N GLU A 6 -8.49 4.64 -0.30
CA GLU A 6 -8.85 4.71 1.12
C GLU A 6 -9.96 3.71 1.49
N LEU A 7 -11.02 3.62 0.66
CA LEU A 7 -12.14 2.71 0.91
C LEU A 7 -11.73 1.23 0.78
N ILE A 8 -10.91 0.90 -0.21
CA ILE A 8 -10.38 -0.45 -0.41
C ILE A 8 -9.52 -0.86 0.79
N VAL A 9 -8.57 0.00 1.18
CA VAL A 9 -7.69 -0.24 2.33
C VAL A 9 -8.49 -0.36 3.62
N ALA A 10 -9.46 0.53 3.87
CA ALA A 10 -10.34 0.45 5.03
C ALA A 10 -11.12 -0.88 5.08
N GLY A 11 -11.54 -1.41 3.93
CA GLY A 11 -12.16 -2.73 3.83
C GLY A 11 -11.24 -3.85 4.33
N TYR A 12 -10.00 -3.89 3.86
CA TYR A 12 -9.03 -4.90 4.29
C TYR A 12 -8.61 -4.73 5.76
N VAL A 13 -8.45 -3.50 6.24
CA VAL A 13 -8.16 -3.23 7.66
C VAL A 13 -9.29 -3.75 8.55
N ARG A 14 -10.56 -3.45 8.21
CA ARG A 14 -11.71 -3.96 8.95
C ARG A 14 -11.76 -5.49 8.95
N GLY A 15 -11.38 -6.12 7.84
CA GLY A 15 -11.25 -7.58 7.72
C GLY A 15 -10.01 -8.18 8.38
N LYS A 16 -9.10 -7.35 8.93
CA LYS A 16 -7.76 -7.75 9.41
C LYS A 16 -6.94 -8.52 8.36
N ASP A 17 -7.20 -8.26 7.08
CA ASP A 17 -6.57 -8.96 5.97
C ASP A 17 -5.23 -8.30 5.61
N ARG A 18 -4.25 -8.53 6.47
CA ARG A 18 -2.87 -8.05 6.28
C ARG A 18 -2.25 -8.62 5.01
N ARG A 19 -2.60 -9.85 4.63
CA ARG A 19 -2.05 -10.50 3.43
C ARG A 19 -2.51 -9.78 2.18
N ALA A 20 -3.81 -9.50 2.04
CA ALA A 20 -4.34 -8.74 0.91
C ALA A 20 -3.71 -7.35 0.81
N LEU A 21 -3.48 -6.65 1.94
CA LEU A 21 -2.79 -5.36 1.94
C LEU A 21 -1.32 -5.47 1.50
N ARG A 22 -0.59 -6.53 1.91
CA ARG A 22 0.80 -6.78 1.44
C ARG A 22 0.83 -7.07 -0.06
N GLU A 23 -0.09 -7.89 -0.56
CA GLU A 23 -0.20 -8.20 -2.00
C GLU A 23 -0.55 -6.94 -2.81
N LEU A 24 -1.47 -6.10 -2.31
CA LEU A 24 -1.80 -4.81 -2.90
C LEU A 24 -0.59 -3.86 -2.90
N LEU A 25 0.17 -3.77 -1.80
CA LEU A 25 1.38 -2.97 -1.71
C LEU A 25 2.43 -3.41 -2.73
N ALA A 26 2.68 -4.72 -2.84
CA ALA A 26 3.63 -5.28 -3.79
C ALA A 26 3.23 -4.97 -5.24
N HIS A 27 1.95 -5.13 -5.56
CA HIS A 27 1.41 -4.76 -6.88
C HIS A 27 1.64 -3.28 -7.19
N ARG A 28 1.34 -2.37 -6.26
CA ARG A 28 1.49 -0.93 -6.48
C ARG A 28 2.95 -0.50 -6.61
N ARG A 29 3.87 -1.11 -5.87
CA ARG A 29 5.32 -0.89 -6.03
C ARG A 29 5.81 -1.35 -7.40
N LYS A 30 5.30 -2.48 -7.90
CA LYS A 30 5.60 -2.94 -9.26
C LYS A 30 5.10 -1.94 -10.30
N THR A 31 3.86 -1.48 -10.19
CA THR A 31 3.30 -0.46 -11.10
C THR A 31 4.11 0.83 -11.08
N LEU A 32 4.58 1.28 -9.91
CA LEU A 32 5.46 2.46 -9.82
C LEU A 32 6.76 2.25 -10.60
N GLY A 33 7.40 1.09 -10.45
CA GLY A 33 8.62 0.74 -11.19
C GLY A 33 8.39 0.70 -12.71
N GLU A 34 7.25 0.17 -13.15
CA GLU A 34 6.85 0.18 -14.56
C GLU A 34 6.65 1.61 -15.08
N LEU A 35 5.96 2.48 -14.33
CA LEU A 35 5.74 3.88 -14.70
C LEU A 35 7.05 4.69 -14.77
N GLN A 36 7.99 4.43 -13.85
CA GLN A 36 9.30 5.07 -13.86
C GLN A 36 10.18 4.63 -15.04
N ALA A 37 9.93 3.45 -15.60
CA ALA A 37 10.63 2.95 -16.77
C ALA A 37 10.04 3.45 -18.11
N VAL A 38 8.87 4.11 -18.08
CA VAL A 38 8.24 4.64 -19.29
C VAL A 38 9.07 5.79 -19.87
N SER A 39 9.35 5.71 -21.17
CA SER A 39 9.96 6.77 -21.96
C SER A 39 9.03 7.23 -23.08
N GLY A 40 9.08 8.52 -23.45
CA GLY A 40 8.35 9.05 -24.61
C GLY A 40 6.96 9.63 -24.31
N ILE A 41 6.53 9.57 -23.05
CA ILE A 41 5.41 10.35 -22.49
C ILE A 41 5.84 10.91 -21.14
N ASP A 42 5.10 11.88 -20.59
CA ASP A 42 5.30 12.34 -19.21
C ASP A 42 4.39 11.56 -18.24
N PRO A 43 4.94 10.62 -17.44
CA PRO A 43 4.16 9.84 -16.48
C PRO A 43 4.00 10.51 -15.12
N ALA A 44 4.47 11.76 -14.91
CA ALA A 44 4.57 12.37 -13.58
C ALA A 44 3.27 12.32 -12.76
N ASN A 45 2.13 12.62 -13.37
CA ASN A 45 0.83 12.59 -12.69
C ASN A 45 0.44 11.17 -12.26
N ALA A 46 0.74 10.15 -13.07
CA ALA A 46 0.47 8.76 -12.74
C ALA A 46 1.39 8.26 -11.63
N ILE A 47 2.67 8.66 -11.68
CA ILE A 47 3.65 8.38 -10.62
C ILE A 47 3.18 8.96 -9.29
N GLN A 48 2.79 10.23 -9.26
CA GLN A 48 2.30 10.87 -8.04
C GLN A 48 1.05 10.17 -7.50
N ALA A 49 0.10 9.82 -8.36
CA ALA A 49 -1.10 9.09 -7.94
C ALA A 49 -0.76 7.73 -7.30
N VAL A 50 0.19 6.98 -7.86
CA VAL A 50 0.61 5.69 -7.28
C VAL A 50 1.38 5.89 -5.98
N GLN A 51 2.19 6.95 -5.85
CA GLN A 51 2.87 7.28 -4.58
C GLN A 51 1.86 7.61 -3.48
N ASP A 52 0.83 8.40 -3.78
CA ASP A 52 -0.24 8.69 -2.82
C ASP A 52 -0.97 7.42 -2.40
N GLU A 53 -1.23 6.50 -3.34
CA GLU A 53 -1.82 5.19 -3.05
C GLU A 53 -0.94 4.34 -2.13
N LEU A 54 0.38 4.34 -2.33
CA LEU A 54 1.33 3.60 -1.49
C LEU A 54 1.27 4.07 -0.03
N VAL A 55 1.22 5.39 0.20
CA VAL A 55 1.11 5.97 1.55
C VAL A 55 -0.15 5.48 2.26
N ILE A 56 -1.28 5.44 1.54
CA ILE A 56 -2.57 4.98 2.11
C ILE A 56 -2.48 3.49 2.50
N ILE A 57 -1.88 2.65 1.65
CA ILE A 57 -1.75 1.22 1.91
C ILE A 57 -0.81 0.95 3.08
N GLU A 58 0.32 1.66 3.14
CA GLU A 58 1.29 1.53 4.24
C GLU A 58 0.67 1.95 5.58
N ALA A 59 -0.13 3.03 5.61
CA ALA A 59 -0.89 3.41 6.80
C ALA A 59 -1.87 2.32 7.25
N GLY A 60 -2.61 1.70 6.32
CA GLY A 60 -3.51 0.58 6.66
C GLY A 60 -2.78 -0.65 7.19
N LEU A 61 -1.57 -0.94 6.69
CA LEU A 61 -0.73 -2.02 7.24
C LEU A 61 -0.21 -1.71 8.66
N GLU A 62 0.03 -0.43 8.95
CA GLU A 62 0.43 0.04 10.28
C GLU A 62 -0.69 -0.14 11.29
N GLU A 63 -1.93 0.17 10.92
CA GLU A 63 -3.11 -0.02 11.77
C GLU A 63 -3.33 -1.48 12.18
N LEU A 64 -2.89 -2.42 11.34
CA LEU A 64 -2.97 -3.86 11.63
C LEU A 64 -1.78 -4.39 12.45
N LYS A 65 -0.75 -3.59 12.71
CA LYS A 65 0.31 -4.00 13.64
C LYS A 65 -0.26 -4.12 15.05
N PRO A 66 0.24 -5.07 15.84
CA PRO A 66 -0.24 -5.21 17.19
C PRO A 66 0.38 -4.08 18.03
N PRO A 67 -0.14 -3.84 19.24
CA PRO A 67 0.53 -2.97 20.18
C PRO A 67 2.00 -3.37 20.38
N PRO A 68 2.95 -2.42 20.44
CA PRO A 68 4.33 -2.71 20.75
C PRO A 68 4.44 -3.58 22.02
N GLY A 69 5.19 -4.68 21.95
CA GLY A 69 5.43 -5.59 23.07
C GLY A 69 4.39 -6.70 23.29
N SER A 70 3.35 -6.80 22.45
CA SER A 70 2.35 -7.87 22.57
C SER A 70 2.71 -9.16 21.83
N VAL A 71 3.66 -9.11 20.90
CA VAL A 71 4.15 -10.26 20.14
C VAL A 71 5.60 -9.98 19.70
N PRO A 72 6.53 -10.97 19.72
CA PRO A 72 7.90 -10.74 19.27
C PRO A 72 7.98 -10.44 17.76
N GLU A 73 8.86 -9.50 17.36
CA GLU A 73 8.97 -8.95 15.99
C GLU A 73 9.21 -10.01 14.89
N ASN A 74 9.78 -11.16 15.27
CA ASN A 74 10.03 -12.30 14.39
C ASN A 74 8.76 -13.03 13.93
N GLU A 75 7.65 -12.91 14.66
CA GLU A 75 6.35 -13.50 14.29
C GLU A 75 5.50 -12.57 13.42
N TRP A 76 5.94 -11.31 13.25
CA TRP A 76 5.21 -10.28 12.50
C TRP A 76 5.72 -10.03 11.09
N SER A 77 7.00 -10.30 10.85
CA SER A 77 7.71 -10.02 9.59
C SER A 77 7.13 -10.82 8.42
#